data_AF-A0AAW2V6H5-F1
#
_entry.id   AF-A0AAW2V6H5-F1
#
_cell.length_a   1.000
_cell.length_b   1.000
_cell.length_c   1.000
_cell.angle_alpha   90.00
_cell.angle_beta   90.00
_cell.angle_gamma   90.00
#
_symmetry.space_group_name_H-M   'P 1'
#
loop_
_entity.id
_entity.type
_entity.pdbx_description
1 polymer ?
#
loop_
_entity_poly.entity_id
_entity_poly.type
_entity_poly.pdbx_seq_one_letter_code
_entity_poly.pdbx_strand_id
1 'polypeptide(L)' 'MVQVMVKRQRTAFPPNFVHSLDGSHMMMTAIACKKAGLNFAGVHDSYWTHACDVDEMNQILREKFVELYEAPILENVSI' A
#
# COMPACT_ATOMS: atom_id res chain seq x y z
N MET A 1 -12.63 -27.78 -14.65
CA MET A 1 -12.45 -26.31 -14.70
C MET A 1 -13.27 -25.70 -13.58
N VAL A 2 -12.68 -24.84 -12.75
CA VAL A 2 -13.42 -24.10 -11.72
C VAL A 2 -14.20 -22.99 -12.39
N GLN A 3 -15.52 -22.96 -12.21
CA GLN A 3 -16.37 -21.94 -12.79
C GLN A 3 -16.28 -20.64 -11.99
N VAL A 4 -16.11 -19.51 -12.68
CA VAL A 4 -16.02 -18.20 -12.03
C VAL A 4 -17.40 -17.73 -11.57
N MET A 5 -17.51 -17.35 -10.30
CA MET A 5 -18.73 -16.75 -9.73
C MET A 5 -18.79 -15.26 -10.02
N VAL A 6 -19.42 -14.86 -11.13
CA VAL A 6 -19.52 -13.47 -11.60
C VAL A 6 -20.04 -12.51 -10.52
N LYS A 7 -21.05 -12.91 -9.74
CA LYS A 7 -21.59 -12.09 -8.65
C LYS A 7 -20.52 -11.77 -7.59
N ARG A 8 -19.69 -12.75 -7.20
CA ARG A 8 -18.62 -12.54 -6.23
C ARG A 8 -17.52 -11.63 -6.78
N GLN A 9 -17.17 -11.78 -8.06
CA GLN A 9 -16.15 -10.92 -8.69
C GLN A 9 -16.56 -9.44 -8.69
N ARG A 10 -17.82 -9.15 -9.06
CA ARG A 10 -18.33 -7.76 -9.08
C ARG A 10 -18.29 -7.08 -7.70
N THR A 11 -18.63 -7.81 -6.63
CA THR A 11 -18.64 -7.25 -5.27
C THR A 11 -17.27 -7.25 -4.61
N ALA A 12 -16.38 -8.18 -4.99
CA ALA A 12 -15.05 -8.30 -4.40
C ALA A 12 -14.02 -7.37 -5.06
N PHE A 13 -14.27 -6.92 -6.29
CA PHE A 13 -13.31 -6.07 -7.00
C PHE A 13 -13.00 -4.76 -6.26
N PRO A 14 -13.98 -3.92 -5.85
CA PRO A 14 -13.66 -2.67 -5.16
C PRO A 14 -12.82 -2.84 -3.88
N PRO A 15 -13.18 -3.72 -2.91
CA PRO A 15 -12.36 -3.88 -1.71
C PRO A 15 -11.00 -4.51 -2.00
N ASN A 16 -10.90 -5.47 -2.92
CA ASN A 16 -9.61 -6.06 -3.28
C ASN A 16 -8.68 -5.06 -3.97
N PHE A 17 -9.23 -4.15 -4.78
CA PHE A 17 -8.48 -3.11 -5.43
C PHE A 17 -7.89 -2.12 -4.40
N VAL A 18 -8.71 -1.62 -3.46
CA VAL A 18 -8.22 -0.76 -2.37
C VAL A 18 -7.17 -1.48 -1.53
N HIS A 19 -7.43 -2.73 -1.12
CA HIS A 19 -6.43 -3.51 -0.37
C HIS A 19 -5.12 -3.73 -1.15
N SER A 20 -5.18 -3.82 -2.48
CA SER A 20 -3.96 -3.91 -3.29
C SER A 20 -3.16 -2.61 -3.24
N LEU A 21 -3.82 -1.45 -3.21
CA LEU A 21 -3.16 -0.15 -3.06
C LEU A 21 -2.58 0.03 -1.65
N ASP A 22 -3.30 -0.39 -0.61
CA ASP A 22 -2.79 -0.39 0.77
C ASP A 22 -1.52 -1.26 0.88
N GLY A 23 -1.53 -2.44 0.27
CA GLY A 23 -0.37 -3.33 0.18
C GLY A 23 0.80 -2.72 -0.59
N SER A 24 0.52 -2.05 -1.71
CA SER A 24 1.52 -1.32 -2.48
C SER A 24 2.15 -0.19 -1.66
N HIS A 25 1.35 0.63 -0.98
CA HIS A 25 1.83 1.73 -0.14
C HIS A 25 2.68 1.23 1.03
N MET A 26 2.24 0.16 1.70
CA MET A 26 3.02 -0.50 2.76
C MET A 26 4.38 -0.96 2.23
N MET A 27 4.41 -1.62 1.07
CA MET A 27 5.66 -2.13 0.50
C MET A 27 6.62 -1.01 0.06
N MET A 28 6.08 0.05 -0.55
CA MET A 28 6.85 1.24 -0.92
C MET A 28 7.48 1.90 0.31
N THR A 29 6.70 2.05 1.39
CA THR A 29 7.14 2.60 2.67
C THR A 29 8.22 1.72 3.30
N ALA A 30 8.02 0.39 3.34
CA ALA A 30 8.98 -0.56 3.90
C ALA A 30 10.33 -0.53 3.17
N ILE A 31 10.31 -0.48 1.84
CA ILE A 31 11.52 -0.37 1.01
C ILE A 31 12.25 0.94 1.28
N ALA A 32 11.52 2.05 1.38
CA ALA A 32 12.10 3.36 1.65
C ALA A 32 12.70 3.44 3.07
N CYS A 33 11.98 2.94 4.09
CA CYS A 33 12.49 2.84 5.45
C CYS A 33 13.78 2.02 5.51
N LYS A 34 13.82 0.86 4.83
CA LYS A 34 15.03 0.03 4.76
C LYS A 34 16.21 0.77 4.12
N LYS A 35 15.97 1.58 3.08
CA LYS A 35 17.00 2.40 2.43
C LYS A 35 17.51 3.52 3.32
N ALA A 36 16.65 4.08 4.16
CA ALA A 36 17.00 5.09 5.17
C ALA A 36 17.65 4.49 6.43
N GLY A 37 17.70 3.15 6.55
CA GLY A 37 18.31 2.46 7.70
C GLY A 37 17.35 2.18 8.86
N LEU A 38 16.05 2.40 8.66
CA LEU A 38 15.02 2.18 9.67
C LEU A 38 14.58 0.72 9.70
N ASN A 39 14.33 0.21 10.91
CA ASN A 39 13.58 -1.03 11.09
C ASN A 39 12.10 -0.78 10.85
N PHE A 40 11.45 -1.58 10.00
CA PHE A 40 10.03 -1.44 9.68
C PHE A 40 9.30 -2.75 9.90
N ALA A 41 8.12 -2.70 10.52
CA ALA A 41 7.15 -3.78 10.55
C ALA A 41 5.76 -3.23 10.23
N GLY A 42 5.02 -3.93 9.38
CA GLY A 42 3.65 -3.56 9.00
C GLY A 42 2.67 -4.65 9.39
N VAL A 43 1.57 -4.27 10.04
CA VAL A 43 0.39 -5.11 10.28
C VAL A 43 -0.79 -4.40 9.64
N HIS A 44 -1.14 -4.80 8.42
CA HIS A 44 -2.17 -4.13 7.60
C HIS A 44 -1.89 -2.63 7.43
N ASP A 45 -2.65 -1.77 8.09
CA ASP A 45 -2.58 -0.30 8.06
C ASP A 45 -1.73 0.29 9.19
N SER A 46 -1.24 -0.56 10.09
CA SER A 46 -0.46 -0.16 11.25
C SER A 46 1.03 -0.37 11.01
N TYR A 47 1.81 0.71 11.03
CA TYR A 47 3.24 0.70 10.72
C TYR A 47 4.07 0.99 11.96
N TRP A 48 5.07 0.15 12.23
CA TRP A 48 5.90 0.17 13.43
C TRP A 48 7.37 0.35 13.06
N THR A 49 8.08 1.08 13.91
CA THR A 49 9.53 1.27 13.89
C THR A 49 10.02 1.51 15.33
N HIS A 50 11.32 1.73 15.54
CA HIS A 50 11.81 2.13 16.86
C HIS A 50 11.33 3.55 17.21
N ALA A 51 11.10 3.83 18.49
CA ALA A 51 10.54 5.11 18.93
C ALA A 51 11.33 6.34 18.46
N CYS A 52 12.66 6.23 18.33
CA CYS A 52 13.52 7.31 17.82
C CYS A 52 13.33 7.61 16.33
N ASP A 53 12.79 6.66 15.57
CA ASP A 53 12.69 6.72 14.11
C ASP A 53 11.28 7.11 13.62
N VAL A 54 10.33 7.27 14.55
CA VAL A 54 8.91 7.49 14.25
C VAL A 54 8.69 8.74 13.39
N ASP A 55 9.43 9.83 13.65
CA ASP A 55 9.29 11.07 12.90
C ASP A 55 9.78 10.92 11.45
N GLU A 56 10.90 10.21 11.25
CA GLU A 56 11.45 9.94 9.93
C GLU A 56 10.56 8.95 9.15
N MET A 57 10.11 7.87 9.78
CA MET A 57 9.14 6.94 9.19
C MET A 57 7.87 7.68 8.76
N ASN A 58 7.41 8.64 9.56
CA ASN A 58 6.23 9.45 9.27
C ASN A 58 6.40 10.33 8.01
N GLN A 59 7.60 10.88 7.79
CA GLN A 59 7.89 11.63 6.57
C GLN A 59 7.85 10.70 5.35
N ILE A 60 8.61 9.60 5.41
CA ILE A 60 8.65 8.58 4.35
C ILE A 60 7.24 8.07 4.01
N LEU A 61 6.43 7.78 5.03
CA LEU A 61 5.05 7.31 4.88
C LEU A 61 4.21 8.25 4.01
N ARG A 62 4.25 9.55 4.32
CA ARG A 62 3.48 10.58 3.62
C ARG A 62 4.00 10.80 2.20
N GLU A 63 5.33 10.81 2.03
CA GLU A 63 5.96 10.91 0.71
C GLU A 63 5.54 9.76 -0.21
N LYS A 64 5.59 8.51 0.28
CA LYS A 64 5.20 7.34 -0.52
C LYS A 64 3.70 7.29 -0.79
N PHE A 65 2.87 7.86 0.08
CA PHE A 65 1.45 8.01 -0.19
C PHE A 65 1.21 8.94 -1.37
N VAL A 66 1.83 10.13 -1.36
CA VAL A 66 1.72 11.08 -2.46
C VAL A 66 2.26 10.47 -3.74
N GLU A 67 3.44 9.87 -3.72
CA GLU A 67 4.06 9.23 -4.90
C GLU A 67 3.16 8.14 -5.51
N LEU A 68 2.52 7.31 -4.68
CA LEU A 68 1.60 6.28 -5.19
C LEU A 68 0.42 6.92 -5.93
N TYR A 69 -0.24 7.90 -5.32
CA TYR A 69 -1.46 8.51 -5.85
C TYR A 69 -1.22 9.63 -6.86
N GLU A 70 0.02 10.05 -7.09
CA GLU A 70 0.40 10.94 -8.19
C GLU A 70 0.32 10.23 -9.56
N ALA A 71 0.40 8.90 -9.57
CA ALA A 71 0.13 8.10 -10.76
C ALA A 71 -1.37 8.13 -11.13
N PRO A 72 -1.72 8.11 -12.42
CA PRO A 72 -3.11 8.04 -12.89
C PRO A 72 -3.65 6.60 -12.74
N ILE A 73 -3.78 6.13 -11.50
CA ILE A 73 -4.06 4.72 -11.17
C ILE A 73 -5.43 4.30 -11.75
N LEU A 74 -6.44 5.16 -11.66
CA LEU A 74 -7.78 4.85 -12.14
C LEU A 74 -7.82 4.76 -13.66
N GLU A 75 -7.10 5.64 -14.36
CA GLU A 75 -6.95 5.59 -15.80
C GLU A 75 -6.19 4.33 -16.23
N ASN A 76 -5.13 3.95 -15.51
CA ASN A 76 -4.32 2.77 -15.83
C ASN A 76 -5.07 1.44 -15.66
N VAL A 77 -6.08 1.39 -14.78
CA VAL A 77 -6.94 0.20 -14.58
C VAL A 77 -8.22 0.25 -15.42
N SER A 78 -8.53 1.42 -16.00
CA SER A 78 -9.64 1.58 -16.93
C SER A 78 -9.19 1.13 -18.32
N ILE A 79 -9.63 -0.07 -18.70
CA ILE A 79 -9.42 -0.65 -20.04
C ILE A 79 -10.06 0.24 -21.10
#